data_AF-G3PBE2-F1
#
_entry.id   AF-G3PBE2-F1
#
_cell.length_a   1.000
_cell.length_b   1.000
_cell.length_c   1.000
_cell.angle_alpha   90.00
_cell.angle_beta   90.00
_cell.angle_gamma   90.00
#
_symmetry.space_group_name_H-M   'P 1'
#
loop_
_entity.id
_entity.type
_entity.pdbx_description
1 polymer ?
#
loop_
_entity_poly.entity_id
_entity_poly.type
_entity_poly.pdbx_seq_one_letter_code
_entity_poly.pdbx_strand_id
1 'polypeptide(L)'
;VAGIGKTVLTQKFALDWAEDKDHQDIQFTFPFTFRGLNVLREKKFSLVDLVHHFFRETKAAGICRFEEFQVVFIFDGLDECRLPLDFHSNEILTDVTESASVDVLLTNLIRGTLLPSARLWITTRPAAAN
;
A
#
# COMPACT_ATOMS: atom_id res chain seq x y z
N VAL A 1 -19.89 9.81 1.04
CA VAL A 1 -19.90 11.30 1.08
C VAL A 1 -18.47 11.81 1.31
N ALA A 2 -18.07 12.91 0.66
CA ALA A 2 -16.78 13.56 0.91
C ALA A 2 -16.78 14.15 2.34
N GLY A 3 -15.63 14.18 3.02
CA GLY A 3 -15.53 14.77 4.36
C GLY A 3 -16.08 13.92 5.52
N ILE A 4 -16.55 12.69 5.29
CA ILE A 4 -17.05 11.80 6.37
C ILE A 4 -15.95 11.18 7.26
N GLY A 5 -14.70 11.64 7.13
CA GLY A 5 -13.61 11.23 8.02
C GLY A 5 -12.88 9.93 7.67
N LYS A 6 -12.99 9.38 6.45
CA LYS A 6 -12.25 8.16 6.05
C LYS A 6 -10.73 8.30 6.24
N THR A 7 -10.15 9.42 5.77
CA THR A 7 -8.74 9.73 5.98
C THR A 7 -8.40 9.92 7.45
N VAL A 8 -9.31 10.50 8.25
CA VAL A 8 -9.11 10.64 9.70
C VAL A 8 -9.12 9.27 10.39
N LEU A 9 -9.95 8.33 9.93
CA LEU A 9 -9.99 6.95 10.45
C LEU A 9 -8.72 6.17 10.12
N THR A 10 -8.20 6.27 8.89
CA THR A 10 -6.93 5.59 8.53
C THR A 10 -5.74 6.17 9.29
N GLN A 11 -5.71 7.49 9.48
CA GLN A 11 -4.72 8.16 10.33
C GLN A 11 -4.84 7.73 11.78
N LYS A 12 -6.07 7.63 12.31
CA LYS A 12 -6.32 7.16 13.67
C LYS A 12 -5.87 5.72 13.87
N PHE A 13 -6.18 4.83 12.94
CA PHE A 13 -5.69 3.44 12.99
C PHE A 13 -4.16 3.39 13.05
N ALA A 14 -3.48 4.12 12.17
CA ALA A 14 -2.02 4.16 12.17
C ALA A 14 -1.44 4.76 13.46
N LEU A 15 -2.11 5.76 14.05
CA LEU A 15 -1.72 6.34 15.34
C LEU A 15 -1.92 5.37 16.50
N ASP A 16 -3.10 4.75 16.61
CA ASP A 16 -3.43 3.81 17.67
C ASP A 16 -2.50 2.57 17.61
N TRP A 17 -2.15 2.10 16.41
CA TRP A 17 -1.12 1.07 16.20
C TRP A 17 0.27 1.54 16.65
N ALA A 18 0.71 2.72 16.22
CA ALA A 18 2.04 3.25 16.56
C ALA A 18 2.21 3.54 18.07
N GLU A 19 1.10 3.81 18.77
CA GLU A 19 1.07 4.03 20.22
C GLU A 19 0.82 2.75 21.02
N ASP A 20 0.84 1.58 20.37
CA ASP A 20 0.65 0.25 20.98
C ASP A 20 -0.70 0.12 21.73
N LYS A 21 -1.73 0.82 21.25
CA LYS A 21 -3.06 0.83 21.87
C LYS A 21 -3.97 -0.29 21.35
N ASP A 22 -3.76 -0.73 20.12
CA ASP A 22 -4.57 -1.76 19.45
C ASP A 22 -3.80 -2.41 18.28
N HIS A 23 -4.27 -3.56 17.79
CA HIS A 23 -3.71 -4.31 16.66
C HIS A 23 -2.24 -4.74 16.83
N GLN A 24 -1.88 -5.21 18.03
CA GLN A 24 -0.52 -5.66 18.38
C GLN A 24 -0.04 -6.89 17.59
N ASP A 25 -0.94 -7.57 16.86
CA ASP A 25 -0.59 -8.64 15.92
C ASP A 25 0.08 -8.11 14.64
N ILE A 26 0.00 -6.80 14.36
CA ILE A 26 0.58 -6.15 13.19
C ILE A 26 1.98 -5.62 13.52
N GLN A 27 3.01 -6.14 12.84
CA GLN A 27 4.37 -5.64 13.01
C GLN A 27 4.65 -4.36 12.19
N PHE A 28 4.01 -4.19 11.03
CA PHE A 28 4.23 -3.01 10.18
C PHE A 28 2.95 -2.50 9.56
N THR A 29 2.77 -1.18 9.60
CA THR A 29 1.72 -0.47 8.86
C THR A 29 2.34 0.54 7.91
N PHE A 30 1.99 0.47 6.62
CA PHE A 30 2.47 1.37 5.58
C PHE A 30 1.31 2.17 4.94
N PRO A 31 1.08 3.42 5.38
CA PRO A 31 0.06 4.27 4.79
C PRO A 31 0.53 4.98 3.51
N PHE A 32 -0.16 4.72 2.42
CA PHE A 32 0.00 5.38 1.12
C PHE A 32 -1.26 6.18 0.77
N THR A 33 -1.08 7.25 0.01
CA THR A 33 -2.18 7.95 -0.66
C THR A 33 -2.09 7.69 -2.16
N PHE A 34 -3.21 7.46 -2.83
CA PHE A 34 -3.20 7.33 -4.30
C PHE A 34 -2.69 8.60 -4.99
N ARG A 35 -2.93 9.78 -4.39
CA ARG A 35 -2.35 11.04 -4.85
C ARG A 35 -0.82 11.01 -4.82
N GLY A 36 -0.21 10.50 -3.76
CA GLY A 36 1.24 10.32 -3.67
C GLY A 36 1.77 9.31 -4.69
N LEU A 37 1.08 8.19 -4.85
CA LEU A 37 1.44 7.14 -5.81
C LEU A 37 1.36 7.62 -7.27
N ASN A 38 0.39 8.49 -7.60
CA ASN A 38 0.25 9.08 -8.94
C ASN A 38 1.50 9.85 -9.39
N VAL A 39 2.29 10.41 -8.46
CA VAL A 39 3.54 11.14 -8.77
C VAL A 39 4.62 10.20 -9.30
N LEU A 40 4.51 8.90 -9.02
CA LEU A 40 5.49 7.88 -9.36
C LEU A 40 5.11 7.05 -10.60
N ARG A 41 4.02 7.40 -11.29
CA ARG A 41 3.44 6.61 -12.38
C ARG A 41 4.39 6.27 -13.55
N GLU A 42 5.40 7.10 -13.81
CA GLU A 42 6.38 6.89 -14.90
C GLU A 42 7.66 6.21 -14.42
N LYS A 43 7.69 5.72 -13.18
CA LYS A 43 8.86 5.10 -12.56
C LYS A 43 8.57 3.64 -12.27
N LYS A 44 9.66 2.86 -12.20
CA LYS A 44 9.62 1.47 -11.76
C LYS A 44 10.22 1.34 -10.38
N PHE A 45 9.65 0.43 -9.60
CA PHE A 45 10.05 0.10 -8.24
C PHE A 45 9.86 -1.40 -8.02
N SER A 46 10.67 -1.99 -7.15
CA SER A 46 10.23 -3.18 -6.42
C SER A 46 9.30 -2.78 -5.27
N LEU A 47 8.60 -3.72 -4.63
CA LEU A 47 7.81 -3.39 -3.44
C LEU A 47 8.71 -2.85 -2.31
N VAL A 48 9.91 -3.44 -2.16
CA VAL A 48 10.94 -2.96 -1.22
C VAL A 48 11.35 -1.52 -1.52
N ASP A 49 11.67 -1.21 -2.78
CA ASP A 49 12.06 0.13 -3.17
C ASP A 49 10.93 1.14 -3.00
N LEU A 50 9.68 0.74 -3.26
CA LEU A 50 8.51 1.60 -3.08
C LEU A 50 8.31 1.95 -1.61
N VAL A 51 8.41 0.97 -0.70
CA VAL A 51 8.32 1.22 0.75
C VAL A 51 9.48 2.11 1.20
N HIS A 52 10.71 1.80 0.80
CA HIS A 52 11.89 2.60 1.15
C HIS A 52 11.83 4.04 0.62
N HIS A 53 11.14 4.25 -0.51
CA HIS A 53 10.96 5.58 -1.09
C HIS A 53 10.13 6.49 -0.20
N PHE A 54 9.02 5.99 0.37
CA PHE A 54 8.13 6.76 1.24
C PHE A 54 8.54 6.72 2.71
N PHE A 55 9.16 5.62 3.16
CA PHE A 55 9.54 5.37 4.55
C PHE A 55 11.03 5.08 4.64
N ARG A 56 11.87 6.12 4.58
CA ARG A 56 13.34 5.97 4.53
C ARG A 56 13.93 5.28 5.76
N GLU A 57 13.23 5.34 6.87
CA GLU A 57 13.57 4.67 8.14
C GLU A 57 13.60 3.15 7.96
N THR A 58 12.72 2.59 7.14
CA THR A 58 12.71 1.15 6.85
C THR A 58 13.97 0.71 6.12
N LYS A 59 14.49 1.54 5.22
CA LYS A 59 15.78 1.33 4.56
C LYS A 59 16.93 1.39 5.57
N ALA A 60 16.92 2.38 6.45
CA ALA A 60 17.94 2.53 7.48
C ALA A 60 17.97 1.36 8.48
N ALA A 61 16.79 0.80 8.79
CA ALA A 61 16.63 -0.38 9.62
C ALA A 61 16.91 -1.71 8.90
N GLY A 62 17.20 -1.69 7.59
CA GLY A 62 17.47 -2.90 6.80
C GLY A 62 16.24 -3.78 6.57
N ILE A 63 15.03 -3.23 6.67
CA ILE A 63 13.78 -3.99 6.49
C ILE A 63 13.56 -4.21 4.99
N CYS A 64 13.68 -5.46 4.53
CA CYS A 64 13.44 -5.83 3.14
C CYS A 64 12.67 -7.15 2.95
N ARG A 65 12.44 -7.92 4.01
CA ARG A 65 11.79 -9.23 3.98
C ARG A 65 10.40 -9.13 4.60
N PHE A 66 9.42 -8.67 3.83
CA PHE A 66 8.07 -8.39 4.34
C PHE A 66 7.26 -9.67 4.58
N GLU A 67 7.62 -10.78 3.96
CA GLU A 67 6.94 -12.07 4.05
C GLU A 67 6.96 -12.64 5.47
N GLU A 68 7.95 -12.25 6.29
CA GLU A 68 8.11 -12.73 7.67
C GLU A 68 7.26 -11.96 8.68
N PHE A 69 6.55 -10.92 8.24
CA PHE A 69 5.81 -10.01 9.11
C PHE A 69 4.32 -9.94 8.73
N GLN A 70 3.46 -9.69 9.72
CA GLN A 70 2.11 -9.20 9.46
C GLN A 70 2.20 -7.74 9.07
N VAL A 71 2.03 -7.49 7.77
CA VAL A 71 2.09 -6.15 7.19
C VAL A 71 0.69 -5.70 6.80
N VAL A 72 0.37 -4.45 7.13
CA VAL A 72 -0.85 -3.78 6.65
C VAL A 72 -0.48 -2.62 5.74
N PHE A 73 -0.96 -2.67 4.50
CA PHE A 73 -0.91 -1.53 3.59
C PHE A 73 -2.23 -0.79 3.64
N ILE A 74 -2.15 0.52 3.86
CA ILE A 74 -3.32 1.39 3.82
C ILE A 74 -3.22 2.24 2.55
N PHE A 75 -4.17 2.12 1.63
CA PHE A 75 -4.24 2.93 0.43
C PHE A 75 -5.43 3.89 0.50
N ASP A 76 -5.16 5.14 0.83
CA ASP A 76 -6.18 6.17 0.99
C ASP A 76 -6.49 6.87 -0.34
N GLY A 77 -7.80 6.98 -0.65
CA GLY A 77 -8.31 7.79 -1.75
C GLY A 77 -8.25 7.14 -3.13
N LEU A 78 -8.71 5.90 -3.29
CA LEU A 78 -8.77 5.22 -4.61
C LEU A 78 -9.52 6.04 -5.67
N ASP A 79 -10.51 6.83 -5.27
CA ASP A 79 -11.22 7.75 -6.16
C ASP A 79 -10.36 8.91 -6.73
N GLU A 80 -9.13 9.07 -6.24
CA GLU A 80 -8.12 9.97 -6.78
C GLU A 80 -7.03 9.24 -7.58
N CYS A 81 -7.12 7.92 -7.73
CA CYS A 81 -6.18 7.11 -8.49
C CYS A 81 -6.19 7.52 -9.97
N ARG A 82 -5.01 7.64 -10.56
CA ARG A 82 -4.81 7.90 -12.00
C ARG A 82 -3.96 6.81 -12.67
N LEU A 83 -3.67 5.75 -11.93
CA LEU A 83 -2.96 4.58 -12.43
C LEU A 83 -3.97 3.67 -13.15
N PRO A 84 -3.59 3.03 -14.26
CA PRO A 84 -4.52 2.23 -15.06
C PRO A 84 -5.04 0.97 -14.35
N LEU A 85 -4.35 0.49 -13.30
CA LEU A 85 -4.72 -0.67 -12.47
C LEU A 85 -5.35 -1.82 -13.25
N ASP A 86 -4.71 -2.26 -14.34
CA ASP A 86 -5.25 -3.34 -15.18
C ASP A 86 -5.04 -4.70 -14.52
N PHE A 87 -6.08 -5.20 -13.86
CA PHE A 87 -6.05 -6.48 -13.15
C PHE A 87 -5.95 -7.72 -14.07
N HIS A 88 -6.21 -7.57 -15.36
CA HIS A 88 -6.28 -8.67 -16.32
C HIS A 88 -4.98 -8.81 -17.11
N SER A 89 -4.45 -7.69 -17.62
CA SER A 89 -3.32 -7.68 -18.54
C SER A 89 -1.97 -7.45 -17.85
N ASN A 90 -1.97 -6.91 -16.62
CA ASN A 90 -0.72 -6.69 -15.91
C ASN A 90 0.01 -8.00 -15.62
N GLU A 91 1.35 -7.92 -15.70
CA GLU A 91 2.27 -8.99 -15.36
C GLU A 91 1.99 -9.52 -13.94
N ILE A 92 2.11 -10.84 -13.75
CA ILE A 92 1.95 -11.45 -12.44
C ILE A 92 3.31 -11.44 -11.74
N LEU A 93 3.37 -10.81 -10.58
CA LEU A 93 4.56 -10.73 -9.74
C LEU A 93 4.35 -11.51 -8.46
N THR A 94 5.38 -12.25 -8.05
CA THR A 94 5.43 -13.01 -6.79
C THR A 94 6.67 -12.71 -5.95
N ASP A 95 7.62 -11.94 -6.47
CA ASP A 95 8.86 -11.54 -5.80
C ASP A 95 8.82 -10.04 -5.48
N VAL A 96 8.85 -9.71 -4.19
CA VAL A 96 8.81 -8.32 -3.69
C VAL A 96 10.02 -7.47 -4.10
N THR A 97 11.08 -8.11 -4.61
CA THR A 97 12.30 -7.46 -5.09
C THR A 97 12.29 -7.19 -6.61
N GLU A 98 11.33 -7.73 -7.35
CA GLU A 98 11.21 -7.53 -8.80
C GLU A 98 10.69 -6.12 -9.11
N SER A 99 11.35 -5.42 -10.04
CA SER A 99 11.01 -4.03 -10.38
C SER A 99 9.94 -3.95 -11.47
N ALA A 100 8.83 -3.29 -11.17
CA ALA A 100 7.71 -3.08 -12.09
C ALA A 100 7.13 -1.66 -11.96
N SER A 101 6.17 -1.31 -12.82
CA SER A 101 5.43 -0.05 -12.65
C SER A 101 4.59 -0.08 -11.38
N VAL A 102 4.25 1.10 -10.86
CA VAL A 102 3.45 1.22 -9.63
C VAL A 102 2.07 0.57 -9.80
N ASP A 103 1.46 0.64 -10.98
CA ASP A 103 0.16 0.00 -11.22
C ASP A 103 0.24 -1.54 -11.21
N VAL A 104 1.33 -2.12 -11.73
CA VAL A 104 1.58 -3.57 -11.68
C VAL A 104 1.81 -4.01 -10.23
N LEU A 105 2.60 -3.26 -9.44
CA LEU A 105 2.79 -3.55 -8.02
C LEU A 105 1.45 -3.56 -7.25
N LEU A 106 0.64 -2.51 -7.42
CA LEU A 106 -0.63 -2.37 -6.73
C LEU A 106 -1.63 -3.47 -7.11
N THR A 107 -1.76 -3.79 -8.40
CA THR A 107 -2.65 -4.85 -8.86
C THR A 107 -2.23 -6.21 -8.32
N ASN A 108 -0.93 -6.52 -8.24
CA ASN A 108 -0.45 -7.77 -7.66
C ASN A 108 -0.55 -7.83 -6.13
N LEU A 109 -0.40 -6.71 -5.42
CA LEU A 109 -0.73 -6.64 -3.99
C LEU A 109 -2.22 -6.93 -3.76
N ILE A 110 -3.10 -6.25 -4.49
CA ILE A 110 -4.57 -6.39 -4.36
C ILE A 110 -5.04 -7.80 -4.74
N ARG A 111 -4.42 -8.42 -5.75
CA ARG A 111 -4.66 -9.82 -6.11
C ARG A 111 -4.09 -10.81 -5.08
N GLY A 112 -3.20 -10.36 -4.20
CA GLY A 112 -2.52 -11.21 -3.23
C GLY A 112 -1.44 -12.10 -3.84
N THR A 113 -0.96 -11.82 -5.06
CA THR A 113 0.09 -12.59 -5.72
C THR A 113 1.50 -12.18 -5.26
N LEU A 114 1.70 -10.88 -5.00
CA LEU A 114 3.03 -10.34 -4.68
C LEU A 114 3.44 -10.53 -3.22
N LEU A 115 2.50 -10.34 -2.28
CA LEU A 115 2.75 -10.51 -0.85
C LEU A 115 1.49 -11.08 -0.19
N PRO A 116 1.24 -12.39 -0.30
CA PRO A 116 -0.03 -13.01 0.09
C PRO A 116 -0.40 -12.84 1.57
N SER A 117 0.59 -12.65 2.45
CA SER A 117 0.38 -12.44 3.89
C SER A 117 -0.07 -11.02 4.25
N ALA A 118 0.05 -10.06 3.33
CA ALA A 118 -0.29 -8.68 3.60
C ALA A 118 -1.80 -8.46 3.70
N ARG A 119 -2.24 -7.64 4.65
CA ARG A 119 -3.61 -7.14 4.72
C ARG A 119 -3.67 -5.76 4.05
N LEU A 120 -4.74 -5.51 3.32
CA LEU A 120 -4.94 -4.24 2.61
C LEU A 120 -6.17 -3.52 3.14
N TRP A 121 -6.01 -2.24 3.49
CA TRP A 121 -7.12 -1.32 3.73
C TRP A 121 -7.15 -0.28 2.61
N ILE A 122 -8.19 -0.30 1.78
CA ILE A 122 -8.37 0.70 0.71
C ILE A 122 -9.56 1.59 1.05
N THR A 123 -9.37 2.91 1.02
CA THR A 123 -10.49 3.86 1.14
C THR A 123 -10.88 4.40 -0.23
N THR A 124 -12.17 4.63 -0.42
CA THR A 124 -12.70 5.23 -1.64
C THR A 124 -14.01 5.96 -1.36
N ARG A 125 -14.38 6.91 -2.22
CA ARG A 125 -15.78 7.36 -2.30
C ARG A 125 -16.64 6.22 -2.87
N PRO A 126 -17.87 6.02 -2.37
CA PRO A 126 -18.75 4.96 -2.89
C PRO A 126 -18.91 4.96 -4.42
N ALA A 127 -18.91 6.16 -5.04
CA ALA A 127 -19.03 6.30 -6.49
C ALA A 127 -17.85 5.73 -7.30
N ALA A 128 -16.69 5.52 -6.69
CA ALA A 128 -15.51 4.93 -7.30
C ALA A 128 -15.24 3.50 -6.80
N ALA A 129 -16.22 2.89 -6.12
CA ALA A 129 -16.16 1.53 -5.58
C ALA A 129 -17.00 0.53 -6.41
N ASN A 130 -17.60 0.98 -7.50
CA ASN A 130 -18.46 0.19 -8.39
C ASN A 130 -17.69 -0.37 -9.58
#